data_AF-A0A1Y4GU30-F1
#
_entry.id   AF-A0A1Y4GU30-F1
#
_cell.length_a   1.000
_cell.length_b   1.000
_cell.length_c   1.000
_cell.angle_alpha   90.00
_cell.angle_beta   90.00
_cell.angle_gamma   90.00
#
_symmetry.space_group_name_H-M   'P 1'
#
loop_
_entity.id
_entity.type
_entity.pdbx_description
1 polymer ?
#
loop_
_entity_poly.entity_id
_entity_poly.type
_entity_poly.pdbx_seq_one_letter_code
_entity_poly.pdbx_strand_id
1 'polypeptide(L)'
;METTLKRKNIDLPVDTLKKLSIMAVAQGKSLKAYIEQLLISKANSINIEVSENPSPSGDTWFDNPENMESVKRGINEMKAGKGRTCTTEEIKKLLEL
;
A
#
# COMPACT_ATOMS: atom_id res chain seq x y z
N MET A 1 6.07 -24.14 -10.96
CA MET A 1 6.11 -23.71 -9.55
C MET A 1 4.83 -24.19 -8.90
N GLU A 2 4.90 -25.03 -7.88
CA GLU A 2 3.70 -25.40 -7.10
C GLU A 2 3.14 -24.15 -6.44
N THR A 3 1.92 -23.77 -6.81
CA THR A 3 1.19 -22.71 -6.12
C THR A 3 0.61 -23.29 -4.83
N THR A 4 1.14 -22.90 -3.67
CA THR A 4 0.57 -23.29 -2.38
C THR A 4 -0.82 -22.66 -2.22
N LEU A 5 -1.87 -23.48 -2.28
CA LEU A 5 -3.25 -23.02 -2.12
C LEU A 5 -3.65 -23.01 -0.65
N LYS A 6 -4.12 -21.86 -0.15
CA LYS A 6 -4.69 -21.71 1.20
C LYS A 6 -6.19 -21.51 1.10
N ARG A 7 -6.99 -22.33 1.80
CA ARG A 7 -8.44 -22.13 1.87
C ARG A 7 -8.76 -20.83 2.60
N LYS A 8 -9.70 -20.06 2.05
CA LYS A 8 -10.17 -18.77 2.57
C LYS A 8 -11.70 -18.75 2.52
N ASN A 9 -12.30 -18.31 3.62
CA ASN A 9 -13.74 -18.05 3.68
C ASN A 9 -13.96 -16.57 3.41
N ILE A 10 -14.99 -16.24 2.63
CA ILE A 10 -15.38 -14.88 2.29
C ILE A 10 -16.89 -14.74 2.47
N ASP A 11 -17.32 -13.60 3.00
CA ASP A 11 -18.72 -13.24 3.06
C ASP A 11 -19.12 -12.48 1.79
N LEU A 12 -20.22 -12.91 1.17
CA LEU A 12 -20.76 -12.29 -0.04
C LEU A 12 -22.24 -11.99 0.16
N PRO A 13 -22.73 -10.81 -0.26
CA PRO A 13 -24.16 -10.56 -0.34
C PRO A 13 -24.85 -11.62 -1.20
N VAL A 14 -26.06 -12.03 -0.79
CA VAL A 14 -26.83 -13.10 -1.47
C VAL A 14 -27.01 -12.82 -2.96
N ASP A 15 -27.32 -11.58 -3.32
CA ASP A 15 -27.53 -11.21 -4.73
C ASP A 15 -26.23 -11.23 -5.54
N THR A 16 -25.10 -10.88 -4.92
CA THR A 16 -23.78 -11.01 -5.53
C THR A 16 -23.46 -12.49 -5.80
N LEU A 17 -23.72 -13.37 -4.83
CA LEU A 17 -23.51 -14.81 -4.98
C LEU A 17 -24.34 -15.39 -6.13
N LYS A 18 -25.60 -14.99 -6.26
CA LYS A 18 -26.48 -15.42 -7.38
C LYS A 18 -25.92 -14.99 -8.74
N LYS A 19 -25.53 -13.72 -8.88
CA LYS A 19 -24.96 -13.20 -10.14
C LYS A 19 -23.67 -13.94 -10.53
N LEU A 20 -22.77 -14.16 -9.57
CA LEU A 20 -21.54 -14.92 -9.79
C LEU A 20 -21.83 -16.38 -10.20
N SER A 21 -22.86 -16.99 -9.63
CA SER A 21 -23.28 -18.36 -9.96
C SER A 21 -23.76 -18.47 -11.41
N ILE A 22 -24.56 -17.52 -11.87
CA ILE A 22 -25.01 -17.46 -13.27
C ILE A 22 -23.83 -17.25 -14.22
N MET A 23 -22.91 -16.34 -13.88
CA MET A 23 -21.71 -16.08 -14.68
C MET A 23 -20.79 -17.30 -14.76
N ALA A 24 -20.63 -18.05 -13.66
CA ALA A 24 -19.84 -19.27 -13.65
C ALA A 24 -20.42 -20.33 -14.60
N VAL A 25 -21.74 -20.55 -14.54
CA VAL A 25 -22.46 -21.48 -15.43
C VAL A 25 -22.32 -21.06 -16.89
N ALA A 26 -22.45 -19.77 -17.20
CA ALA A 26 -22.28 -19.25 -18.56
C ALA A 26 -20.87 -19.51 -19.14
N GLN A 27 -19.86 -19.72 -18.29
CA GLN A 27 -18.49 -20.08 -18.68
C GLN A 27 -18.19 -21.58 -18.57
N GLY A 28 -19.17 -22.42 -18.24
CA GLY A 28 -18.98 -23.86 -18.04
C GLY A 28 -18.08 -24.21 -16.85
N LYS A 29 -18.02 -23.33 -15.84
CA LYS A 29 -17.16 -23.47 -14.66
C LYS A 29 -17.98 -23.65 -13.40
N SER A 30 -17.40 -24.32 -12.40
CA SER A 30 -17.93 -24.26 -11.04
C SER A 30 -17.82 -22.85 -10.48
N LEU A 31 -18.72 -22.47 -9.57
CA LEU A 31 -18.67 -21.18 -8.88
C LEU A 31 -17.30 -20.93 -8.21
N LYS A 32 -16.74 -21.96 -7.57
CA LYS A 32 -15.40 -21.91 -6.96
C LYS A 32 -14.33 -21.56 -7.99
N ALA A 33 -14.24 -22.31 -9.09
CA ALA A 33 -13.23 -22.10 -10.12
C ALA A 33 -13.36 -20.72 -10.77
N TYR A 34 -14.59 -20.26 -10.98
CA TYR A 34 -14.87 -18.93 -11.51
C TYR A 34 -14.38 -17.82 -10.57
N ILE A 35 -14.70 -17.90 -9.26
CA ILE A 35 -14.26 -16.91 -8.26
C ILE A 35 -12.73 -16.91 -8.13
N GLU A 36 -12.11 -18.09 -8.05
CA GLU A 36 -10.64 -18.19 -7.96
C GLU A 36 -9.96 -17.54 -9.16
N GLN A 37 -10.41 -17.85 -10.38
CA GLN A 37 -9.87 -17.25 -11.58
C GLN A 37 -10.08 -15.73 -11.62
N LEU A 38 -11.26 -15.25 -11.24
CA LEU A 38 -11.57 -13.82 -11.19
C LEU A 38 -10.62 -13.08 -10.23
N LEU A 39 -10.40 -13.63 -9.04
CA LEU A 39 -9.50 -13.04 -8.04
C LEU A 39 -8.04 -13.08 -8.50
N ILE A 40 -7.57 -14.20 -9.07
CA ILE A 40 -6.20 -14.32 -9.60
C ILE A 40 -5.99 -13.34 -10.76
N SER A 41 -6.92 -13.28 -11.71
CA SER A 41 -6.84 -12.36 -12.84
C SER A 41 -6.83 -10.91 -12.38
N LYS A 42 -7.63 -10.56 -11.35
CA LYS A 42 -7.65 -9.22 -10.79
C LYS A 42 -6.34 -8.89 -10.09
N ALA A 43 -5.79 -9.81 -9.29
CA ALA A 43 -4.50 -9.62 -8.63
C ALA A 43 -3.36 -9.41 -9.63
N ASN A 44 -3.30 -10.23 -10.69
CA ASN A 44 -2.28 -10.10 -11.74
C ASN A 44 -2.40 -8.81 -12.56
N SER A 45 -3.58 -8.16 -12.56
CA SER A 45 -3.78 -6.88 -13.25
C SER A 45 -3.30 -5.66 -12.44
N ILE A 46 -2.99 -5.83 -11.16
CA ILE A 46 -2.58 -4.74 -10.28
C ILE A 46 -1.07 -4.89 -10.02
N ASN A 47 -0.28 -3.93 -10.47
CA ASN A 47 1.10 -3.79 -10.03
C ASN A 47 1.10 -3.00 -8.70
N ILE A 48 1.16 -3.71 -7.56
CA ILE A 48 1.34 -3.06 -6.26
C ILE A 48 2.85 -2.92 -6.04
N GLU A 49 3.40 -1.76 -6.41
CA GLU A 49 4.76 -1.40 -6.03
C GLU A 49 4.76 -0.95 -4.57
N VAL A 50 5.08 -1.87 -3.66
CA VAL A 50 5.45 -1.48 -2.29
C VAL A 50 6.89 -0.98 -2.36
N SER A 51 7.05 0.29 -2.71
CA SER A 51 8.35 0.96 -2.63
C SER A 51 8.69 1.19 -1.15
N GLU A 52 9.85 0.68 -0.70
CA GLU A 52 10.41 1.06 0.60
C GLU A 52 10.88 2.52 0.61
N ASN A 53 11.15 3.08 -0.58
CA ASN A 53 11.48 4.49 -0.73
C ASN A 53 10.19 5.32 -0.58
N PRO A 54 10.10 6.17 0.46
CA PRO A 54 8.92 6.98 0.73
C PRO A 54 8.78 8.20 -0.22
N SER A 55 9.72 8.43 -1.13
CA SER A 55 9.65 9.53 -2.08
C SER A 55 8.47 9.36 -3.06
N PRO A 56 7.53 10.33 -3.14
CA PRO A 56 6.46 10.31 -4.13
C PRO A 56 6.95 10.44 -5.58
N SER A 57 8.12 11.05 -5.79
CA SER A 57 8.80 11.15 -7.10
C SER A 57 9.63 9.92 -7.44
N GLY A 58 9.87 9.02 -6.48
CA GLY A 58 10.76 7.87 -6.65
C GLY A 58 12.24 8.23 -6.77
N ASP A 59 12.64 9.44 -6.36
CA ASP A 59 14.05 9.84 -6.35
C ASP A 59 14.85 9.11 -5.26
N THR A 60 16.16 9.01 -5.43
CA THR A 60 17.05 8.21 -4.58
C THR A 60 17.46 8.91 -3.28
N TRP A 61 16.80 9.99 -2.87
CA TRP A 61 17.21 10.76 -1.69
C TRP A 61 17.22 9.91 -0.42
N PHE A 62 16.25 9.00 -0.26
CA PHE A 62 16.15 8.09 0.89
C PHE A 62 17.08 6.86 0.78
N ASP A 63 17.67 6.60 -0.39
CA ASP A 63 18.66 5.53 -0.57
C ASP A 63 20.05 5.97 -0.07
N ASN A 64 20.27 7.28 0.07
CA ASN A 64 21.53 7.82 0.57
C ASN A 64 21.64 7.63 2.10
N PRO A 65 22.66 6.91 2.60
CA PRO A 65 22.82 6.65 4.03
C PRO A 65 22.97 7.93 4.86
N GLU A 66 23.63 8.97 4.34
CA GLU A 66 23.82 10.24 5.07
C GLU A 66 22.49 10.98 5.29
N ASN A 67 21.62 10.96 4.28
CA ASN A 67 20.28 11.53 4.38
C ASN A 67 19.45 10.78 5.42
N MET A 68 19.53 9.44 5.43
CA MET A 68 18.86 8.61 6.42
C MET A 68 19.38 8.84 7.85
N GLU A 69 20.68 9.06 8.03
CA GLU A 69 21.23 9.45 9.34
C GLU A 69 20.70 10.83 9.79
N SER A 70 20.54 11.78 8.88
CA SER A 70 19.92 13.07 9.17
C SER A 70 18.46 12.92 9.64
N VAL A 71 17.67 12.08 8.95
CA VAL A 71 16.28 11.77 9.34
C VAL A 71 16.22 11.12 10.72
N LYS A 72 17.04 10.09 10.96
CA LYS A 72 17.10 9.40 12.26
C LYS A 72 17.46 10.36 13.39
N ARG A 73 18.42 11.26 13.16
CA ARG A 73 18.79 12.31 14.11
C ARG A 73 17.59 13.20 14.44
N GLY A 74 16.90 13.72 13.43
CA GLY A 74 15.71 14.58 13.63
C GLY A 74 14.60 13.88 14.42
N ILE A 75 14.34 12.60 14.13
CA ILE A 75 13.38 11.78 14.90
C ILE A 75 13.80 11.67 16.37
N ASN A 76 15.07 11.42 16.63
CA ASN A 76 15.59 11.29 17.99
C ASN A 76 15.55 12.62 18.76
N GLU A 77 15.83 13.74 18.09
CA GLU A 77 15.75 15.08 18.70
C GLU A 77 14.31 15.46 19.06
N MET A 78 13.34 15.16 18.18
CA MET A 78 11.92 15.35 18.47
C MET A 78 11.46 14.48 19.65
N LYS A 79 11.86 13.20 19.70
CA LYS A 79 11.58 12.32 20.85
C LYS A 79 12.20 12.81 22.15
N ALA A 80 13.37 13.45 22.06
CA ALA A 80 14.05 14.08 23.20
C ALA A 80 13.45 15.45 23.59
N GLY A 81 12.37 15.89 22.94
CA GLY A 81 11.69 17.15 23.27
C GLY A 81 12.43 18.40 22.78
N LYS A 82 13.40 18.26 21.87
CA LYS A 82 14.15 19.41 21.31
C LYS A 82 13.39 20.15 20.20
N GLY A 83 12.22 19.63 19.81
CA GLY A 83 11.35 20.28 18.83
C GLY A 83 10.72 21.56 19.38
N ARG A 84 10.51 22.54 18.49
CA ARG A 84 9.75 23.75 18.79
C ARG A 84 8.61 23.88 17.79
N THR A 85 7.40 24.12 18.30
CA THR A 85 6.28 24.58 17.47
C THR A 85 6.46 26.05 17.16
N CYS A 86 6.39 26.41 15.89
CA CYS A 86 6.50 27.79 15.43
C CYS A 86 5.33 28.12 14.50
N THR A 87 4.94 29.38 14.50
CA THR A 87 4.08 29.97 13.47
C THR A 87 4.86 30.19 12.18
N THR A 88 4.15 30.39 11.08
CA THR A 88 4.77 30.67 9.77
C THR A 88 5.57 31.97 9.80
N GLU A 89 5.09 32.98 10.51
CA GLU A 89 5.73 34.28 10.69
C GLU A 89 7.05 34.17 11.45
N GLU A 90 7.08 33.37 12.52
CA GLU A 90 8.31 33.09 13.27
C GLU A 90 9.35 32.37 12.42
N ILE A 91 8.92 31.41 11.60
CA ILE A 91 9.83 30.69 10.68
C ILE A 91 10.44 31.65 9.66
N LYS A 92 9.64 32.51 9.03
CA LYS A 92 10.15 33.51 8.08
C LYS A 92 11.19 34.41 8.71
N LYS A 93 10.91 34.93 9.92
CA LYS A 93 11.85 35.76 10.67
C LYS A 93 13.15 35.03 11.01
N LEU A 94 13.08 33.75 11.39
CA LEU A 94 14.26 32.94 11.73
C LEU A 94 15.12 32.59 10.50
N LEU A 95 14.50 32.47 9.33
CA LEU A 95 15.17 32.15 8.08
C LEU A 95 15.56 33.39 7.26
N GLU A 96 15.29 34.59 7.78
CA GLU A 96 15.52 35.87 7.09
C GLU A 96 14.81 35.93 5.71
N LEU A 97 13.61 35.35 5.64
CA LEU A 97 12.73 35.29 4.45
C LEU A 97 11.63 36.35 4.47
#